data_AF-A0ABD3FRV5-F1
#
_entry.id   AF-A0ABD3FRV5-F1
#
_cell.length_a   1.000
_cell.length_b   1.000
_cell.length_c   1.000
_cell.angle_alpha   90.00
_cell.angle_beta   90.00
_cell.angle_gamma   90.00
#
_symmetry.space_group_name_H-M   'P 1'
#
loop_
_entity.id
_entity.type
_entity.pdbx_description
1 polymer ?
#
loop_
_entity_poly.entity_id
_entity_poly.type
_entity_poly.pdbx_seq_one_letter_code
_entity_poly.pdbx_strand_id
1 'polypeptide(L)'
;MLKVGLSDDVVDAGMLPQVVELLDSSVLMHDYRGAASFMAHWHIVKFLEICVRENGTAKEVFCSCAGPAVVVNAMIRRRQEPRHADSIDPWALEYISCMLLCRVITTTDNVPVVDASRAKQLVQSSAHQLALDILRSVGVAPIEGTSEAHHRNFWAGVEQAVKLLELIASIESNRAPLTRLGASRQVKLIYNNPQVATQPELLQLCVHAVANIEGT
;
A
#
# COMPACT_ATOMS: atom_id res chain seq x y z
N MET A 1 -13.07 29.05 8.89
CA MET A 1 -12.63 27.94 8.02
C MET A 1 -13.06 26.66 8.72
N LEU A 2 -14.12 25.98 8.25
CA LEU A 2 -14.58 24.73 8.86
C LEU A 2 -13.60 23.61 8.50
N LYS A 3 -12.97 22.99 9.50
CA LYS A 3 -12.30 21.70 9.34
C LYS A 3 -13.39 20.67 9.03
N VAL A 4 -13.52 20.28 7.77
CA VAL A 4 -14.28 19.08 7.38
C VAL A 4 -13.35 17.88 7.62
N GLY A 5 -13.10 17.60 8.89
CA GLY A 5 -12.57 16.30 9.33
C GLY A 5 -13.75 15.51 9.87
N LEU A 6 -13.83 14.21 9.53
CA LEU A 6 -14.70 13.30 10.28
C LEU A 6 -14.29 13.45 11.76
N SER A 7 -15.25 13.72 12.66
CA SER A 7 -14.95 13.75 14.09
C SER A 7 -14.21 12.47 14.48
N ASP A 8 -13.27 12.54 15.42
CA ASP A 8 -12.67 11.36 16.04
C ASP A 8 -13.75 10.40 16.60
N ASP A 9 -15.00 10.88 16.76
CA ASP A 9 -16.18 10.14 17.19
C ASP A 9 -16.88 9.29 16.09
N VAL A 10 -16.51 9.38 14.81
CA VAL A 10 -17.24 8.68 13.73
C VAL A 10 -16.79 7.21 13.56
N VAL A 11 -15.58 6.89 14.00
CA VAL A 11 -15.05 5.52 13.97
C VAL A 11 -14.64 5.14 15.38
N ASP A 12 -15.41 4.25 16.01
CA ASP A 12 -14.96 3.59 17.24
C ASP A 12 -13.70 2.79 16.90
N ALA A 13 -12.52 3.27 17.32
CA ALA A 13 -11.26 2.57 17.09
C ALA A 13 -11.31 1.13 17.62
N GLY A 14 -12.18 0.84 18.59
CA GLY A 14 -12.48 -0.49 19.10
C GLY A 14 -13.05 -1.47 18.06
N MET A 15 -13.51 -1.00 16.90
CA MET A 15 -14.00 -1.84 15.79
C MET A 15 -12.89 -2.31 14.83
N LEU A 16 -11.72 -1.66 14.86
CA LEU A 16 -10.63 -1.97 13.93
C LEU A 16 -10.10 -3.40 14.05
N PRO A 17 -9.93 -3.97 15.26
CA PRO A 17 -9.49 -5.36 15.40
C PRO A 17 -10.41 -6.36 14.69
N GLN A 18 -11.73 -6.19 14.80
CA GLN A 18 -12.71 -7.09 14.17
C GLN A 18 -12.70 -6.94 12.65
N VAL A 19 -12.49 -5.72 12.13
CA VAL A 19 -12.36 -5.49 10.68
C VAL A 19 -11.06 -6.12 10.14
N VAL A 20 -9.97 -6.02 10.89
CA VAL A 20 -8.70 -6.68 10.56
C VAL A 20 -8.86 -8.20 10.58
N GLU A 21 -9.52 -8.76 11.59
CA GLU A 21 -9.83 -10.19 11.65
C GLU A 21 -10.69 -10.64 10.46
N LEU A 22 -11.70 -9.84 10.08
CA LEU A 22 -12.52 -10.11 8.90
C LEU A 22 -11.68 -10.14 7.62
N LEU A 23 -10.69 -9.24 7.47
CA LEU A 23 -9.78 -9.25 6.32
C LEU A 23 -8.90 -10.50 6.26
N ASP A 24 -8.51 -11.05 7.41
CA ASP A 24 -7.68 -12.27 7.45
C ASP A 24 -8.51 -13.55 7.27
N SER A 25 -9.84 -13.45 7.34
CA SER A 25 -10.74 -14.59 7.26
C SER A 25 -10.56 -15.37 5.96
N SER A 26 -10.23 -16.66 6.09
CA SER A 26 -10.12 -17.59 4.97
C SER A 26 -11.44 -17.77 4.21
N VAL A 27 -12.57 -17.53 4.88
CA VAL A 27 -13.93 -17.55 4.29
C VAL A 27 -14.02 -16.60 3.10
N LEU A 28 -13.38 -15.43 3.16
CA LEU A 28 -13.45 -14.46 2.07
C LEU A 28 -12.87 -15.00 0.76
N MET A 29 -11.93 -15.92 0.82
CA MET A 29 -11.28 -16.53 -0.35
C MET A 29 -11.82 -17.92 -0.68
N HIS A 30 -12.33 -18.65 0.32
CA HIS A 30 -12.84 -20.00 0.14
C HIS A 30 -14.30 -20.02 -0.33
N ASP A 31 -15.15 -19.25 0.33
CA ASP A 31 -16.60 -19.30 0.12
C ASP A 31 -17.07 -18.28 -0.93
N TYR A 32 -16.28 -17.22 -1.15
CA TYR A 32 -16.48 -16.26 -2.23
C TYR A 32 -15.35 -16.41 -3.26
N ARG A 33 -15.67 -16.30 -4.55
CA ARG A 33 -14.69 -16.33 -5.65
C ARG A 33 -14.82 -15.11 -6.55
N GLY A 34 -13.78 -14.90 -7.36
CA GLY A 34 -13.73 -13.85 -8.38
C GLY A 34 -14.14 -12.48 -7.84
N ALA A 35 -15.14 -11.87 -8.49
CA ALA A 35 -15.56 -10.50 -8.21
C ALA A 35 -16.09 -10.27 -6.79
N ALA A 36 -16.89 -11.19 -6.25
CA ALA A 36 -17.47 -11.01 -4.92
C ALA A 36 -16.38 -10.99 -3.84
N SER A 37 -15.48 -11.96 -3.94
CA SER A 37 -14.32 -12.08 -3.06
C SER A 37 -13.44 -10.82 -3.14
N PHE A 38 -13.13 -10.38 -4.36
CA PHE A 38 -12.31 -9.18 -4.60
C PHE A 38 -12.96 -7.93 -3.99
N MET A 39 -14.24 -7.71 -4.26
CA MET A 39 -14.98 -6.55 -3.77
C MET A 39 -15.04 -6.51 -2.24
N ALA A 40 -15.20 -7.66 -1.58
CA ALA A 40 -15.17 -7.73 -0.12
C ALA A 40 -13.81 -7.25 0.42
N HIS A 41 -12.70 -7.76 -0.09
CA HIS A 41 -11.37 -7.32 0.32
C HIS A 41 -11.16 -5.83 0.02
N TRP A 42 -11.55 -5.37 -1.16
CA TRP A 42 -11.41 -3.97 -1.54
C TRP A 42 -12.17 -3.03 -0.61
N HIS A 43 -13.42 -3.35 -0.28
CA HIS A 43 -14.22 -2.55 0.64
C HIS A 43 -13.69 -2.57 2.07
N ILE A 44 -13.20 -3.71 2.56
CA ILE A 44 -12.59 -3.81 3.89
C ILE A 44 -11.32 -2.95 3.96
N VAL A 45 -10.40 -3.07 3.00
CA VAL A 45 -9.17 -2.26 2.98
C VAL A 45 -9.48 -0.78 2.78
N LYS A 46 -10.47 -0.46 1.94
CA LYS A 46 -10.93 0.92 1.75
C LYS A 46 -11.52 1.52 3.03
N PHE A 47 -12.29 0.73 3.79
CA PHE A 47 -12.84 1.14 5.06
C PHE A 47 -11.73 1.42 6.08
N LEU A 48 -10.77 0.51 6.22
CA LEU A 48 -9.58 0.69 7.07
C LEU A 48 -8.80 1.96 6.68
N GLU A 49 -8.61 2.20 5.37
CA GLU A 49 -7.94 3.38 4.83
C GLU A 49 -8.65 4.70 5.16
N ILE A 50 -9.98 4.69 5.21
CA ILE A 50 -10.79 5.84 5.64
C ILE A 50 -10.60 6.06 7.15
N CYS A 51 -10.70 4.99 7.94
CA CYS A 51 -10.58 5.05 9.40
C CYS A 51 -9.26 5.68 9.85
N VAL A 52 -8.16 5.38 9.15
CA VAL A 52 -6.84 5.88 9.54
C VAL A 52 -6.44 7.21 8.89
N ARG A 53 -7.19 7.74 7.89
CA ARG A 53 -6.75 8.84 7.00
C ARG A 53 -6.15 10.02 7.76
N GLU A 54 -6.79 10.42 8.85
CA GLU A 54 -6.42 11.58 9.68
C GLU A 54 -6.60 11.29 11.17
N ASN A 55 -6.61 10.01 11.57
CA ASN A 55 -6.86 9.60 12.95
C ASN A 55 -5.66 8.86 13.54
N GLY A 56 -4.94 9.50 14.46
CA GLY A 56 -3.74 8.95 15.10
C GLY A 56 -4.04 7.71 15.93
N THR A 57 -5.10 7.76 16.74
CA THR A 57 -5.57 6.63 17.56
C THR A 57 -5.90 5.41 16.71
N ALA A 58 -6.60 5.60 15.58
CA ALA A 58 -6.91 4.51 14.65
C ALA A 58 -5.66 3.90 14.04
N LYS A 59 -4.64 4.71 13.71
CA LYS A 59 -3.33 4.20 13.22
C LYS A 59 -2.65 3.35 14.28
N GLU A 60 -2.65 3.78 15.54
CA GLU A 60 -2.08 3.03 16.67
C GLU A 60 -2.81 1.71 16.90
N VAL A 61 -4.14 1.74 16.96
CA VAL A 61 -4.95 0.53 17.15
C VAL A 61 -4.77 -0.44 15.98
N PHE A 62 -4.83 0.05 14.74
CA PHE A 62 -4.57 -0.74 13.54
C PHE A 62 -3.21 -1.46 13.59
N CYS A 63 -2.16 -0.74 14.00
CA CYS A 63 -0.83 -1.34 14.20
C CYS A 63 -0.82 -2.36 15.34
N SER A 64 -1.48 -2.08 16.47
CA SER A 64 -1.49 -2.96 17.65
C SER A 64 -2.19 -4.30 17.41
N CYS A 65 -3.18 -4.34 16.50
CA CYS A 65 -3.90 -5.56 16.12
C CYS A 65 -3.30 -6.27 14.89
N ALA A 66 -2.01 -6.07 14.60
CA ALA A 66 -1.31 -6.67 13.45
C ALA A 66 -1.88 -6.30 12.07
N GLY A 67 -2.64 -5.20 11.97
CA GLY A 67 -3.26 -4.72 10.74
C GLY A 67 -2.31 -4.65 9.53
N PRO A 68 -1.10 -4.07 9.64
CA PRO A 68 -0.16 -4.04 8.52
C PRO A 68 0.21 -5.42 7.99
N ALA A 69 0.47 -6.38 8.88
CA ALA A 69 0.83 -7.75 8.49
C ALA A 69 -0.35 -8.48 7.83
N VAL A 70 -1.56 -8.31 8.37
CA VAL A 70 -2.79 -8.89 7.78
C VAL A 70 -3.03 -8.34 6.38
N VAL A 71 -2.93 -7.02 6.18
CA VAL A 71 -3.09 -6.39 4.85
C VAL A 71 -2.06 -6.94 3.87
N VAL A 72 -0.78 -7.01 4.26
CA VAL A 72 0.27 -7.55 3.40
C VAL A 72 0.02 -9.02 3.07
N ASN A 73 -0.35 -9.85 4.04
CA ASN A 73 -0.65 -11.26 3.82
C ASN A 73 -1.86 -11.47 2.91
N ALA A 74 -2.94 -10.71 3.11
CA ALA A 74 -4.11 -10.75 2.24
C ALA A 74 -3.74 -10.42 0.78
N MET A 75 -2.87 -9.42 0.58
CA MET A 75 -2.37 -9.08 -0.75
C MET A 75 -1.48 -10.15 -1.38
N ILE A 76 -0.57 -10.74 -0.61
CA ILE A 76 0.29 -11.81 -1.10
C ILE A 76 -0.56 -13.02 -1.51
N ARG A 77 -1.53 -13.43 -0.67
CA ARG A 77 -2.46 -14.52 -0.98
C ARG A 77 -3.21 -14.26 -2.29
N ARG A 78 -3.69 -13.02 -2.49
CA ARG A 78 -4.37 -12.61 -3.72
C ARG A 78 -3.49 -12.69 -4.95
N ARG A 79 -2.24 -12.21 -4.86
CA ARG A 79 -1.30 -12.28 -5.98
C ARG A 79 -0.91 -13.72 -6.34
N GLN A 80 -0.98 -14.63 -5.38
CA GLN A 80 -0.69 -16.06 -5.56
C GLN A 80 -1.92 -16.89 -5.97
N GLU A 81 -3.12 -16.29 -6.01
CA GLU A 81 -4.34 -17.00 -6.38
C GLU A 81 -4.23 -17.51 -7.82
N PRO A 82 -4.50 -18.80 -8.08
CA PRO A 82 -4.46 -19.34 -9.43
C PRO A 82 -5.40 -18.56 -10.35
N ARG A 83 -4.93 -18.21 -11.55
CA ARG A 83 -5.77 -17.52 -12.52
C ARG A 83 -6.86 -18.46 -13.02
N HIS A 84 -8.09 -18.12 -12.68
CA HIS A 84 -9.33 -18.75 -13.13
C HIS A 84 -10.08 -17.78 -14.06
N ALA A 85 -11.13 -18.27 -14.72
CA ALA A 85 -11.91 -17.47 -15.67
C ALA A 85 -12.58 -16.24 -15.03
N ASP A 86 -12.78 -16.27 -13.71
CA ASP A 86 -13.39 -15.22 -12.90
C ASP A 86 -12.37 -14.40 -12.09
N SER A 87 -11.06 -14.63 -12.28
CA SER A 87 -10.02 -13.86 -11.59
C SER A 87 -10.05 -12.39 -11.98
N ILE A 88 -9.97 -11.52 -10.98
CA ILE A 88 -9.87 -10.08 -11.15
C ILE A 88 -8.42 -9.65 -10.90
N ASP A 89 -7.91 -8.77 -11.77
CA ASP A 89 -6.60 -8.17 -11.56
C ASP A 89 -6.54 -7.42 -10.23
N PRO A 90 -5.49 -7.61 -9.42
CA PRO A 90 -5.44 -7.09 -8.07
C PRO A 90 -5.14 -5.59 -7.98
N TRP A 91 -4.98 -4.88 -9.11
CA TRP A 91 -4.39 -3.53 -9.17
C TRP A 91 -5.10 -2.50 -8.29
N ALA A 92 -6.43 -2.47 -8.28
CA ALA A 92 -7.16 -1.54 -7.42
C ALA A 92 -6.99 -1.86 -5.92
N LEU A 93 -6.82 -3.15 -5.59
CA LEU A 93 -6.59 -3.62 -4.24
C LEU A 93 -5.14 -3.36 -3.79
N GLU A 94 -4.16 -3.53 -4.68
CA GLU A 94 -2.76 -3.15 -4.47
C GLU A 94 -2.62 -1.66 -4.19
N TYR A 95 -3.25 -0.83 -5.04
CA TYR A 95 -3.30 0.61 -4.86
C TYR A 95 -3.84 1.02 -3.49
N ILE A 96 -5.03 0.55 -3.12
CA ILE A 96 -5.65 0.95 -1.85
C ILE A 96 -4.87 0.42 -0.64
N SER A 97 -4.25 -0.77 -0.74
CA SER A 97 -3.42 -1.35 0.32
C SER A 97 -2.14 -0.55 0.54
N CYS A 98 -1.43 -0.18 -0.52
CA CYS A 98 -0.25 0.68 -0.39
C CYS A 98 -0.63 2.07 0.12
N MET A 99 -1.75 2.66 -0.34
CA MET A 99 -2.22 3.94 0.18
C MET A 99 -2.55 3.88 1.68
N LEU A 100 -3.19 2.80 2.15
CA LEU A 100 -3.42 2.55 3.57
C LEU A 100 -2.10 2.56 4.34
N LEU A 101 -1.11 1.77 3.90
CA LEU A 101 0.19 1.64 4.56
C LEU A 101 0.97 2.98 4.57
N CYS A 102 0.94 3.73 3.47
CA CYS A 102 1.50 5.09 3.37
C CYS A 102 0.86 6.07 4.37
N ARG A 103 -0.38 5.86 4.77
CA ARG A 103 -1.05 6.72 5.76
C ARG A 103 -0.83 6.26 7.17
N VAL A 104 -0.76 4.95 7.39
CA VAL A 104 -0.41 4.39 8.68
C VAL A 104 0.97 4.86 9.10
N ILE A 105 1.93 5.02 8.19
CA ILE A 105 3.28 5.45 8.57
C ILE A 105 3.41 6.95 8.85
N THR A 106 2.51 7.80 8.33
CA THR A 106 2.58 9.25 8.52
C THR A 106 1.81 9.72 9.76
N THR A 107 2.27 10.81 10.39
CA THR A 107 1.51 11.50 11.45
C THR A 107 0.33 12.27 10.87
N THR A 108 -0.58 12.69 11.74
CA THR A 108 -1.81 13.42 11.39
C THR A 108 -1.68 14.93 11.60
N ASP A 109 -0.45 15.42 11.78
CA ASP A 109 -0.15 16.83 12.01
C ASP A 109 -0.24 17.67 10.73
N ASN A 110 -0.24 19.00 10.87
CA ASN A 110 -0.27 19.94 9.74
C ASN A 110 0.87 19.71 8.73
N VAL A 111 2.01 19.19 9.21
CA VAL A 111 3.12 18.72 8.37
C VAL A 111 3.27 17.23 8.65
N PRO A 112 2.84 16.35 7.72
CA PRO A 112 2.95 14.92 7.92
C PRO A 112 4.42 14.51 8.04
N VAL A 113 4.79 13.90 9.16
CA VAL A 113 6.12 13.32 9.37
C VAL A 113 6.01 11.80 9.40
N VAL A 114 7.08 11.09 9.05
CA VAL A 114 7.15 9.64 9.17
C VAL A 114 7.35 9.24 10.64
N ASP A 115 6.46 8.40 11.14
CA ASP A 115 6.57 7.81 12.47
C ASP A 115 7.54 6.62 12.43
N ALA A 116 8.65 6.73 13.15
CA ALA A 116 9.73 5.74 13.14
C ALA A 116 9.29 4.37 13.69
N SER A 117 8.39 4.34 14.67
CA SER A 117 7.88 3.10 15.26
C SER A 117 7.01 2.35 14.25
N ARG A 118 6.07 3.05 13.63
CA ARG A 118 5.19 2.49 12.59
C ARG A 118 5.99 2.10 11.36
N ALA A 119 6.98 2.89 10.95
CA ALA A 119 7.90 2.54 9.86
C ALA A 119 8.60 1.20 10.10
N LYS A 120 9.14 1.00 11.32
CA LYS A 120 9.79 -0.26 11.71
C LYS A 120 8.79 -1.43 11.69
N GLN A 121 7.58 -1.24 12.20
CA GLN A 121 6.53 -2.27 12.16
C GLN A 121 6.14 -2.64 10.73
N LEU A 122 6.06 -1.69 9.81
CA LEU A 122 5.78 -1.94 8.40
C LEU A 122 6.89 -2.77 7.74
N VAL A 123 8.17 -2.49 8.08
CA VAL A 123 9.28 -3.34 7.63
C VAL A 123 9.15 -4.76 8.17
N GLN A 124 8.85 -4.93 9.46
CA GLN A 124 8.62 -6.24 10.09
C GLN A 124 7.43 -7.00 9.50
N SER A 125 6.43 -6.26 9.02
CA SER A 125 5.23 -6.79 8.35
C SER A 125 5.43 -7.06 6.86
N SER A 126 6.66 -6.93 6.34
CA SER A 126 6.98 -7.13 4.92
C SER A 126 6.28 -6.16 3.94
N ALA A 127 5.85 -4.97 4.40
CA ALA A 127 5.20 -3.97 3.55
C ALA A 127 6.10 -3.52 2.38
N HIS A 128 7.42 -3.44 2.61
CA HIS A 128 8.40 -3.15 1.58
C HIS A 128 8.46 -4.22 0.49
N GLN A 129 8.25 -5.50 0.84
CA GLN A 129 8.25 -6.60 -0.11
C GLN A 129 7.02 -6.51 -1.03
N LEU A 130 5.83 -6.21 -0.46
CA LEU A 130 4.63 -5.94 -1.24
C LEU A 130 4.87 -4.80 -2.25
N ALA A 131 5.46 -3.69 -1.81
CA ALA A 131 5.79 -2.58 -2.70
C ALA A 131 6.72 -3.03 -3.83
N LEU A 132 7.80 -3.76 -3.53
CA LEU A 132 8.71 -4.29 -4.55
C LEU A 132 8.02 -5.24 -5.52
N ASP A 133 7.11 -6.08 -5.05
CA ASP A 133 6.35 -7.00 -5.91
C ASP A 133 5.43 -6.24 -6.88
N ILE A 134 4.81 -5.15 -6.43
CA ILE A 134 4.04 -4.24 -7.31
C ILE A 134 4.98 -3.62 -8.36
N LEU A 135 6.13 -3.09 -7.95
CA LEU A 135 7.08 -2.48 -8.91
C LEU A 135 7.63 -3.50 -9.91
N ARG A 136 7.80 -4.77 -9.51
CA ARG A 136 8.23 -5.86 -10.41
C ARG A 136 7.17 -6.23 -11.44
N SER A 137 5.91 -5.88 -11.23
CA SER A 137 4.85 -6.10 -12.22
C SER A 137 4.97 -5.14 -13.42
N VAL A 138 5.72 -4.04 -13.30
CA VAL A 138 5.95 -3.10 -14.41
C VAL A 138 6.81 -3.78 -15.48
N GLY A 139 6.29 -3.85 -16.71
CA GLY A 139 6.92 -4.54 -17.84
C GLY A 139 6.57 -6.03 -17.96
N VAL A 140 5.80 -6.57 -17.01
CA VAL A 140 5.32 -7.97 -17.03
C VAL A 140 3.78 -8.03 -17.09
N ALA A 141 3.10 -7.12 -16.39
CA ALA A 141 1.65 -7.08 -16.36
C ALA A 141 1.08 -6.68 -17.73
N PRO A 142 0.06 -7.40 -18.25
CA PRO A 142 -0.58 -7.08 -19.52
C PRO A 142 -1.55 -5.91 -19.32
N ILE A 143 -1.01 -4.69 -19.23
CA ILE A 143 -1.81 -3.47 -19.03
C ILE A 143 -2.32 -2.89 -20.36
N GLU A 144 -1.70 -3.25 -21.48
CA GLU A 144 -2.11 -2.83 -22.82
C GLU A 144 -3.45 -3.47 -23.21
N GLY A 145 -4.41 -2.66 -23.66
CA GLY A 145 -5.75 -3.12 -24.03
C GLY A 145 -6.72 -3.31 -22.85
N THR A 146 -6.29 -2.98 -21.62
CA THR A 146 -7.20 -2.94 -20.46
C THR A 146 -8.05 -1.67 -20.43
N SER A 147 -9.09 -1.66 -19.60
CA SER A 147 -9.92 -0.46 -19.41
C SER A 147 -9.09 0.70 -18.84
N GLU A 148 -9.46 1.94 -19.13
CA GLU A 148 -8.77 3.11 -18.55
C GLU A 148 -8.74 3.07 -17.02
N ALA A 149 -9.81 2.57 -16.39
CA ALA A 149 -9.88 2.45 -14.94
C ALA A 149 -8.82 1.48 -14.40
N HIS A 150 -8.62 0.35 -15.08
CA HIS A 150 -7.59 -0.62 -14.72
C HIS A 150 -6.19 -0.04 -14.93
N HIS A 151 -5.95 0.64 -16.06
CA HIS A 151 -4.69 1.30 -16.33
C HIS A 151 -4.35 2.37 -15.28
N ARG A 152 -5.33 3.19 -14.88
CA ARG A 152 -5.17 4.17 -13.79
C ARG A 152 -4.86 3.50 -12.46
N ASN A 153 -5.59 2.45 -12.09
CA ASN A 153 -5.37 1.74 -10.83
C ASN A 153 -3.97 1.09 -10.77
N PHE A 154 -3.49 0.55 -11.89
CA PHE A 154 -2.14 -0.02 -11.98
C PHE A 154 -1.07 1.04 -11.67
N TRP A 155 -1.09 2.16 -12.38
CA TRP A 155 -0.09 3.23 -12.19
C TRP A 155 -0.22 3.92 -10.83
N ALA A 156 -1.44 4.10 -10.31
CA ALA A 156 -1.65 4.58 -8.95
C ALA A 156 -1.07 3.60 -7.91
N GLY A 157 -1.17 2.29 -8.15
CA GLY A 157 -0.51 1.28 -7.33
C GLY A 157 1.01 1.38 -7.36
N VAL A 158 1.60 1.58 -8.55
CA VAL A 158 3.04 1.82 -8.72
C VAL A 158 3.48 3.07 -7.95
N GLU A 159 2.76 4.18 -8.09
CA GLU A 159 3.06 5.42 -7.37
C GLU A 159 3.02 5.22 -5.85
N GLN A 160 1.97 4.59 -5.32
CA GLN A 160 1.88 4.33 -3.88
C GLN A 160 2.95 3.35 -3.40
N ALA A 161 3.38 2.39 -4.22
CA ALA A 161 4.47 1.50 -3.89
C ALA A 161 5.82 2.23 -3.82
N VAL A 162 6.12 3.14 -4.77
CA VAL A 162 7.32 3.99 -4.71
C VAL A 162 7.28 4.89 -3.47
N LYS A 163 6.13 5.52 -3.20
CA LYS A 163 5.92 6.37 -2.02
C LYS A 163 6.12 5.59 -0.72
N LEU A 164 5.62 4.36 -0.64
CA LEU A 164 5.79 3.53 0.55
C LEU A 164 7.27 3.24 0.82
N LEU A 165 8.05 2.92 -0.23
CA LEU A 165 9.50 2.71 -0.11
C LEU A 165 10.23 4.00 0.30
N GLU A 166 9.87 5.15 -0.28
CA GLU A 166 10.40 6.46 0.11
C GLU A 166 10.17 6.75 1.60
N LEU A 167 8.93 6.58 2.07
CA LEU A 167 8.55 6.84 3.46
C LEU A 167 9.26 5.89 4.43
N ILE A 168 9.34 4.60 4.11
CA ILE A 168 10.09 3.63 4.92
C ILE A 168 11.58 3.99 4.98
N ALA A 169 12.17 4.39 3.85
CA ALA A 169 13.59 4.73 3.72
C ALA A 169 13.97 6.07 4.37
N SER A 170 12.99 6.94 4.63
CA SER A 170 13.23 8.18 5.39
C SER A 170 13.79 7.89 6.80
N ILE A 171 13.50 6.71 7.36
CA ILE A 171 14.10 6.22 8.59
C ILE A 171 15.40 5.49 8.28
N GLU A 172 16.52 6.05 8.76
CA GLU A 172 17.88 5.59 8.47
C GLU A 172 18.08 4.09 8.72
N SER A 173 17.55 3.57 9.85
CA SER A 173 17.69 2.15 10.21
C SER A 173 17.04 1.18 9.21
N ASN A 174 16.12 1.66 8.36
CA ASN A 174 15.42 0.85 7.37
C ASN A 174 16.13 0.84 6.00
N ARG A 175 17.08 1.74 5.75
CA ARG A 175 17.74 1.88 4.44
C ARG A 175 18.56 0.65 4.06
N ALA A 176 19.37 0.13 4.99
CA ALA A 176 20.24 -1.02 4.72
C ALA A 176 19.44 -2.28 4.30
N PRO A 177 18.34 -2.67 4.98
CA PRO A 177 17.44 -3.73 4.48
C PRO A 177 16.92 -3.48 3.06
N LEU A 178 16.44 -2.27 2.77
CA LEU A 178 15.90 -1.92 1.45
C LEU A 178 16.97 -2.02 0.34
N THR A 179 18.17 -1.52 0.60
CA THR A 179 19.30 -1.59 -0.33
C THR A 179 19.69 -3.04 -0.62
N ARG A 180 19.75 -3.91 0.40
CA ARG A 180 20.05 -5.34 0.21
C ARG A 180 19.03 -6.07 -0.65
N LEU A 181 17.76 -5.65 -0.61
CA LEU A 181 16.69 -6.18 -1.44
C LEU A 181 16.65 -5.59 -2.86
N GLY A 182 17.57 -4.68 -3.18
CA GLY A 182 17.64 -4.03 -4.49
C GLY A 182 16.53 -3.00 -4.72
N ALA A 183 15.98 -2.40 -3.65
CA ALA A 183 14.86 -1.47 -3.78
C ALA A 183 15.18 -0.24 -4.66
N SER A 184 16.36 0.39 -4.46
CA SER A 184 16.80 1.49 -5.32
C SER A 184 16.89 1.08 -6.79
N ARG A 185 17.46 -0.10 -7.08
CA ARG A 185 17.54 -0.63 -8.45
C ARG A 185 16.14 -0.79 -9.05
N GLN A 186 15.18 -1.33 -8.29
CA GLN A 186 13.82 -1.50 -8.77
C GLN A 186 13.14 -0.15 -9.06
N VAL A 187 13.29 0.85 -8.20
CA VAL A 187 12.76 2.21 -8.43
C VAL A 187 13.42 2.86 -9.65
N LYS A 188 14.72 2.67 -9.86
CA LYS A 188 15.44 3.15 -11.07
C LYS A 188 14.90 2.52 -12.36
N LEU A 189 14.40 1.28 -12.33
CA LEU A 189 13.73 0.69 -13.49
C LEU A 189 12.39 1.37 -13.80
N ILE A 190 11.65 1.80 -12.77
CA ILE A 190 10.41 2.57 -12.94
C ILE A 190 10.70 3.96 -13.51
N TYR A 191 11.69 4.65 -12.93
CA TYR A 191 12.16 5.96 -13.40
C TYR A 191 12.50 5.95 -14.90
N ASN A 192 13.13 4.89 -15.40
CA ASN A 192 13.53 4.77 -16.80
C ASN A 192 12.41 4.25 -17.73
N ASN A 193 11.20 4.01 -17.22
CA ASN A 193 10.10 3.53 -18.04
C ASN A 193 9.54 4.67 -18.93
N PRO A 194 9.36 4.46 -20.25
CA PRO A 194 8.84 5.49 -21.15
C PRO A 194 7.46 6.06 -20.75
N GLN A 195 6.59 5.25 -20.14
CA GLN A 195 5.28 5.69 -19.66
C GLN A 195 5.36 6.52 -18.38
N VAL A 196 6.45 6.40 -17.62
CA VAL A 196 6.71 7.22 -16.42
C VAL A 196 7.36 8.54 -16.81
N ALA A 197 8.14 8.58 -17.90
CA ALA A 197 8.71 9.82 -18.42
C ALA A 197 7.67 10.89 -18.75
N THR A 198 6.41 10.50 -19.00
CA THR A 198 5.28 11.41 -19.23
C THR A 198 4.52 11.79 -17.96
N GLN A 199 4.96 11.32 -16.79
CA GLN A 199 4.34 11.55 -15.48
C GLN A 199 5.33 12.25 -14.51
N PRO A 200 5.42 13.60 -14.56
CA PRO A 200 6.45 14.35 -13.83
C PRO A 200 6.44 14.11 -12.31
N GLU A 201 5.26 13.93 -11.71
CA GLU A 201 5.10 13.71 -10.27
C GLU A 201 5.69 12.36 -9.85
N LEU A 202 5.39 11.29 -10.60
CA LEU A 202 5.95 9.95 -10.35
C LEU A 202 7.47 9.92 -10.60
N LEU A 203 7.95 10.66 -11.59
CA LEU A 203 9.38 10.80 -11.84
C LEU A 203 10.09 11.44 -10.65
N GLN A 204 9.57 12.57 -10.15
CA GLN A 204 10.12 13.25 -8.99
C GLN A 204 10.08 12.36 -7.73
N LEU A 205 8.98 11.63 -7.54
CA LEU A 205 8.84 10.67 -6.45
C LEU A 205 9.89 9.55 -6.54
N CYS A 206 10.17 9.03 -7.73
CA CYS A 206 11.24 8.04 -7.93
C CYS A 206 12.61 8.58 -7.55
N VAL A 207 12.91 9.85 -7.90
CA VAL A 207 14.16 10.51 -7.54
C VAL A 207 14.31 10.62 -6.02
N HIS A 208 13.29 11.12 -5.32
CA HIS A 208 13.29 11.21 -3.86
C HIS A 208 13.42 9.83 -3.19
N ALA A 209 12.68 8.83 -3.69
CA ALA A 209 12.74 7.48 -3.16
C ALA A 209 14.15 6.88 -3.28
N VAL A 210 14.81 7.05 -4.44
CA VAL A 210 16.19 6.61 -4.64
C VAL A 210 17.14 7.32 -3.67
N ALA A 211 17.05 8.64 -3.58
CA ALA A 211 17.87 9.44 -2.67
C ALA A 211 17.72 8.99 -1.21
N ASN A 212 16.49 8.78 -0.74
CA ASN A 212 16.21 8.29 0.61
C ASN A 212 16.77 6.87 0.85
N ILE A 213 16.62 5.96 -0.12
CA ILE A 213 17.11 4.58 0.00
C ILE A 213 18.65 4.56 0.02
N GLU A 214 19.29 5.36 -0.82
CA GLU A 214 20.76 5.43 -0.95
C GLU A 214 21.40 6.31 0.12
N GLY A 215 20.62 7.17 0.79
CA GLY A 215 21.06 8.08 1.84
C GLY A 215 21.86 9.28 1.32
N THR A 216 21.50 9.80 0.14
CA THR A 216 22.18 10.89 -0.57
C THR A 216 21.35 12.16 -0.63
#